data_AF-A0A0B5DX63-F1
#
_entry.id   AF-A0A0B5DX63-F1
#
_cell.length_a   1.000
_cell.length_b   1.000
_cell.length_c   1.000
_cell.angle_alpha   90.00
_cell.angle_beta   90.00
_cell.angle_gamma   90.00
#
_symmetry.space_group_name_H-M   'P 1'
#
loop_
_entity.id
_entity.type
_entity.pdbx_description
1 polymer ?
#
loop_
_entity_poly.entity_id
_entity_poly.type
_entity_poly.pdbx_seq_one_letter_code
_entity_poly.pdbx_strand_id
1 'polypeptide(L)'
;MGMLTMRYLLAFYSETTSQWRCLDTALLPVPVPGPEDIPGVLHAFPAITLQWMLERRELGPFESTGGETITDAVLVYRLEADGSPIGAGTDYLGAWLEMFMQSHQPMGTIRLLATSQRAQIESFDALRGLVAAPLQARDEACQQTMDLMRDYAAVPIEEVAPDPEIQPQESV
;
A
#
# COMPACT_ATOMS: atom_id res chain seq x y z
N MET A 1 27.09 1.77 -17.18
CA MET A 1 25.80 2.29 -17.68
C MET A 1 24.72 1.57 -16.90
N GLY A 2 24.10 2.22 -15.92
CA GLY A 2 22.99 1.61 -15.19
C GLY A 2 21.79 1.51 -16.12
N MET A 3 21.25 0.31 -16.31
CA MET A 3 19.95 0.16 -16.95
C MET A 3 18.94 0.85 -16.05
N LEU A 4 18.30 1.91 -16.55
CA LEU A 4 17.16 2.53 -15.89
C LEU A 4 16.05 1.48 -15.84
N THR A 5 15.91 0.80 -14.71
CA THR A 5 14.80 -0.13 -14.50
C THR A 5 13.51 0.68 -14.49
N MET A 6 12.64 0.40 -15.47
CA MET A 6 11.32 0.98 -15.52
C MET A 6 10.52 0.53 -14.29
N ARG A 7 9.80 1.48 -13.71
CA ARG A 7 9.04 1.28 -12.49
C ARG A 7 7.58 1.58 -12.76
N TYR A 8 6.70 0.81 -12.14
CA TYR A 8 5.27 0.90 -12.37
C TYR A 8 4.53 1.05 -11.06
N LEU A 9 3.52 1.91 -11.07
CA LEU A 9 2.52 1.99 -10.02
C LEU A 9 1.28 1.24 -10.49
N LEU A 10 0.87 0.25 -9.71
CA LEU A 10 -0.35 -0.48 -9.89
C LEU A 10 -1.40 0.11 -8.95
N ALA A 11 -2.57 0.47 -9.47
CA ALA A 11 -3.67 0.98 -8.66
C ALA A 11 -4.94 0.19 -8.99
N PHE A 12 -5.69 -0.22 -7.98
CA PHE A 12 -7.01 -0.81 -8.19
C PHE A 12 -7.94 -0.44 -7.04
N TYR A 13 -9.24 -0.42 -7.32
CA TYR A 13 -10.26 -0.21 -6.30
C TYR A 13 -10.69 -1.56 -5.73
N SER A 14 -10.48 -1.75 -4.42
CA SER A 14 -10.97 -2.95 -3.74
C SER A 14 -12.39 -2.70 -3.27
N GLU A 15 -13.35 -3.47 -3.81
CA GLU A 15 -14.72 -3.45 -3.31
C GLU A 15 -14.79 -3.98 -1.87
N THR A 16 -13.97 -4.99 -1.53
CA THR A 16 -13.93 -5.59 -0.19
C THR A 16 -13.59 -4.58 0.89
N THR A 17 -12.61 -3.71 0.65
CA THR A 17 -12.22 -2.67 1.62
C THR A 17 -12.81 -1.31 1.31
N SER A 18 -13.57 -1.15 0.21
CA SER A 18 -14.10 0.12 -0.29
C SER A 18 -13.05 1.23 -0.38
N GLN A 19 -11.85 0.88 -0.84
CA GLN A 19 -10.68 1.77 -0.87
C GLN A 19 -9.82 1.52 -2.11
N TRP A 20 -9.20 2.59 -2.61
CA TRP A 20 -8.12 2.47 -3.57
C TRP A 20 -6.88 1.90 -2.91
N ARG A 21 -6.27 0.92 -3.58
CA ARG A 21 -5.05 0.26 -3.14
C ARG A 21 -4.02 0.39 -4.23
N CYS A 22 -2.76 0.55 -3.84
CA CYS A 22 -1.67 0.64 -4.79
C CYS A 22 -0.49 -0.25 -4.41
N LEU A 23 0.24 -0.71 -5.43
CA LEU A 23 1.47 -1.46 -5.30
C LEU A 23 2.51 -0.85 -6.23
N ASP A 24 3.68 -0.61 -5.68
CA ASP A 24 4.82 -0.20 -6.45
C ASP A 24 5.66 -1.41 -6.85
N THR A 25 5.98 -1.55 -8.15
CA THR A 25 6.79 -2.67 -8.62
C THR A 25 8.22 -2.67 -8.07
N ALA A 26 8.70 -1.57 -7.50
CA ALA A 26 9.98 -1.55 -6.78
C ALA A 26 9.96 -2.41 -5.49
N LEU A 27 8.78 -2.73 -4.96
CA LEU A 27 8.61 -3.64 -3.82
C LEU A 27 8.61 -5.12 -4.24
N LEU A 28 8.63 -5.41 -5.55
CA LEU A 28 8.71 -6.77 -6.05
C LEU A 28 10.16 -7.29 -5.96
N PRO A 29 10.36 -8.57 -5.62
CA PRO A 29 11.69 -9.16 -5.44
C PRO A 29 12.44 -9.38 -6.76
N VAL A 30 11.78 -9.18 -7.91
CA VAL A 30 12.37 -9.27 -9.24
C VAL A 30 12.03 -8.01 -10.05
N PRO A 31 12.93 -7.55 -10.92
CA PRO A 31 12.64 -6.43 -11.80
C PRO A 31 11.52 -6.80 -12.79
N VAL A 32 10.72 -5.80 -13.16
CA VAL A 32 9.68 -5.89 -14.18
C VAL A 32 10.19 -5.19 -15.43
N PRO A 33 10.61 -5.91 -16.49
CA PRO A 33 11.16 -5.30 -17.70
C PRO A 33 10.15 -4.42 -18.45
N GLY A 34 8.92 -4.93 -18.63
CA GLY A 34 7.82 -4.23 -19.29
C GLY A 34 6.49 -4.40 -18.56
N PRO A 35 5.50 -3.54 -18.83
CA PRO A 35 4.17 -3.66 -18.22
C PRO A 35 3.47 -4.99 -18.58
N GLU A 36 3.79 -5.59 -19.72
CA GLU A 36 3.33 -6.91 -20.15
C GLU A 36 3.77 -8.06 -19.23
N ASP A 37 4.88 -7.88 -18.50
CA ASP A 37 5.41 -8.90 -17.59
C ASP A 37 4.76 -8.86 -16.21
N ILE A 38 4.04 -7.76 -15.88
CA ILE A 38 3.44 -7.53 -14.54
C ILE A 38 2.55 -8.70 -14.11
N PRO A 39 1.59 -9.21 -14.92
CA PRO A 39 0.73 -10.33 -14.51
C PRO A 39 1.53 -11.58 -14.17
N GLY A 40 2.56 -11.89 -14.96
CA GLY A 40 3.42 -13.05 -14.75
C GLY A 40 4.25 -12.94 -13.47
N VAL A 41 4.81 -11.76 -13.18
CA VAL A 41 5.56 -11.51 -11.95
C VAL A 41 4.65 -11.61 -10.73
N LEU A 42 3.47 -10.98 -10.75
CA LEU A 42 2.52 -11.05 -9.63
C LEU A 42 2.00 -12.47 -9.39
N HIS A 43 1.88 -13.28 -10.43
CA HIS A 43 1.54 -14.70 -10.31
C HIS A 43 2.65 -15.51 -9.61
N ALA A 44 3.91 -15.18 -9.85
CA ALA A 44 5.06 -15.83 -9.20
C ALA A 44 5.23 -15.44 -7.73
N PHE A 45 4.68 -14.30 -7.29
CA PHE A 45 4.75 -13.81 -5.91
C PHE A 45 3.36 -13.66 -5.26
N PRO A 46 2.63 -14.77 -5.06
CA PRO A 46 1.24 -14.74 -4.60
C PRO A 46 1.07 -14.12 -3.20
N ALA A 47 2.09 -14.17 -2.33
CA ALA A 47 2.03 -13.54 -1.00
C ALA A 47 1.97 -12.00 -1.09
N ILE A 48 2.77 -11.39 -1.97
CA ILE A 48 2.77 -9.93 -2.18
C ILE A 48 1.45 -9.52 -2.83
N THR A 49 1.02 -10.24 -3.85
CA THR A 49 -0.26 -10.00 -4.51
C THR A 49 -1.43 -10.09 -3.53
N LEU A 50 -1.42 -11.08 -2.64
CA LEU A 50 -2.45 -11.25 -1.60
C LEU A 50 -2.40 -10.16 -0.52
N GLN A 51 -1.22 -9.76 -0.06
CA GLN A 51 -1.08 -8.68 0.91
C GLN A 51 -1.51 -7.33 0.31
N TRP A 52 -1.16 -7.09 -0.94
CA TRP A 52 -1.57 -5.91 -1.65
C TRP A 52 -3.07 -5.91 -1.91
N MET A 53 -3.63 -6.96 -2.51
CA MET A 53 -5.04 -6.92 -2.92
C MET A 53 -6.01 -7.21 -1.77
N LEU A 54 -5.57 -7.93 -0.74
CA LEU A 54 -6.39 -8.54 0.32
C LEU A 54 -7.49 -9.48 -0.19
N GLU A 55 -7.43 -9.82 -1.47
CA GLU A 55 -8.24 -10.82 -2.13
C GLU A 55 -7.38 -11.50 -3.20
N ARG A 56 -7.65 -12.77 -3.48
CA ARG A 56 -6.97 -13.44 -4.59
C ARG A 56 -7.82 -13.25 -5.83
N ARG A 57 -7.31 -12.54 -6.83
CA ARG A 57 -7.92 -12.37 -8.16
C ARG A 57 -6.97 -12.94 -9.20
N GLU A 58 -7.51 -13.52 -10.26
CA GLU A 58 -6.69 -13.88 -11.40
C GLU A 58 -6.43 -12.62 -12.23
N LEU A 59 -5.21 -12.48 -12.76
CA LEU A 59 -4.80 -11.31 -13.54
C LEU A 59 -4.82 -11.68 -15.02
N GLY A 60 -5.55 -10.91 -15.82
CA GLY A 60 -5.51 -11.01 -17.27
C GLY A 60 -4.22 -10.46 -17.88
N PRO A 61 -4.12 -10.40 -19.22
CA PRO A 61 -3.02 -9.72 -19.89
C PRO A 61 -3.07 -8.20 -19.66
N PHE A 62 -1.93 -7.55 -19.83
CA PHE A 62 -1.84 -6.09 -19.91
C PHE A 62 -2.39 -5.59 -21.25
N GLU A 63 -3.18 -4.52 -21.20
CA GLU A 63 -3.76 -3.83 -22.36
C GLU A 63 -3.38 -2.34 -22.31
N SER A 64 -2.65 -1.85 -23.33
CA SER A 64 -2.28 -0.43 -23.41
C SER A 64 -3.50 0.48 -23.56
N THR A 65 -3.40 1.72 -23.08
CA THR A 65 -4.51 2.71 -23.13
C THR A 65 -4.95 2.99 -24.58
N GLY A 66 -5.99 2.29 -25.00
CA GLY A 66 -6.65 2.38 -26.30
C GLY A 66 -8.01 1.65 -26.36
N GLY A 67 -8.49 1.16 -25.21
CA GLY A 67 -9.73 0.42 -25.04
C GLY A 67 -10.62 1.01 -23.94
N GLU A 68 -11.87 0.56 -23.88
CA GLU A 68 -12.94 1.00 -22.97
C GLU A 68 -12.52 1.07 -21.49
N THR A 69 -13.14 1.98 -20.75
CA THR A 69 -13.04 2.05 -19.30
C THR A 69 -13.51 0.73 -18.68
N ILE A 70 -12.59 -0.07 -18.15
CA ILE A 70 -12.89 -1.33 -17.48
C ILE A 70 -13.15 -1.04 -15.99
N THR A 71 -14.34 -1.38 -15.50
CA THR A 71 -14.78 -1.18 -14.10
C THR A 71 -14.10 -2.11 -13.10
N ASP A 72 -13.36 -3.11 -13.57
CA ASP A 72 -12.74 -4.17 -12.75
C ASP A 72 -11.32 -4.49 -13.26
N ALA A 73 -10.43 -3.52 -13.11
CA ALA A 73 -9.07 -3.60 -13.61
C ALA A 73 -8.06 -2.93 -12.68
N VAL A 74 -6.83 -3.41 -12.75
CA VAL A 74 -5.66 -2.70 -12.25
C VAL A 74 -5.25 -1.67 -13.28
N LEU A 75 -5.18 -0.41 -12.86
CA LEU A 75 -4.60 0.68 -13.63
C LEU A 75 -3.08 0.63 -13.48
N VAL A 76 -2.36 0.69 -14.60
CA VAL A 76 -0.90 0.68 -14.63
C VAL A 76 -0.41 2.07 -14.99
N TYR A 77 0.42 2.66 -14.14
CA TYR A 77 1.05 3.95 -14.36
C TYR A 77 2.56 3.82 -14.42
N ARG A 78 3.20 4.66 -15.23
CA ARG A 78 4.66 4.73 -15.27
C ARG A 78 5.12 5.60 -14.12
N LEU A 79 6.13 5.15 -13.39
CA LEU A 79 6.85 5.97 -12.44
C LEU A 79 8.24 6.30 -12.97
N GLU A 80 8.70 7.51 -12.68
CA GLU A 80 10.09 7.88 -12.87
C GLU A 80 10.97 7.15 -11.84
N ALA A 81 12.25 6.96 -12.16
CA ALA A 81 13.18 6.17 -11.34
C ALA A 81 13.55 6.85 -10.00
N ASP A 82 13.19 8.13 -9.85
CA ASP A 82 13.64 9.04 -8.80
C ASP A 82 12.70 8.95 -7.59
N GLY A 83 12.94 7.94 -6.76
CA GLY A 83 12.31 7.82 -5.43
C GLY A 83 10.94 7.16 -5.45
N SER A 84 10.67 6.37 -4.40
CA SER A 84 9.35 5.79 -4.16
C SER A 84 8.42 6.86 -3.63
N PRO A 85 7.32 7.20 -4.32
CA PRO A 85 6.32 8.06 -3.71
C PRO A 85 5.53 7.31 -2.62
N ILE A 86 5.64 5.99 -2.58
CA ILE A 86 4.99 5.07 -1.66
C ILE A 86 6.02 4.62 -0.61
N GLY A 87 5.71 4.75 0.68
CA GLY A 87 6.52 4.18 1.77
C GLY A 87 6.65 2.65 1.69
N ALA A 88 7.13 2.00 2.76
CA ALA A 88 7.42 0.56 2.80
C ALA A 88 6.19 -0.39 2.78
N GLY A 89 5.09 0.01 2.12
CA GLY A 89 4.01 -0.90 1.72
C GLY A 89 2.85 -1.08 2.69
N THR A 90 2.75 -0.30 3.78
CA THR A 90 1.66 -0.41 4.77
C THR A 90 0.82 0.85 4.98
N ASP A 91 1.22 1.98 4.39
CA ASP A 91 0.55 3.26 4.66
C ASP A 91 -0.69 3.46 3.77
N TYR A 92 -1.76 3.99 4.35
CA TYR A 92 -2.95 4.40 3.60
C TYR A 92 -2.61 5.62 2.75
N LEU A 93 -2.58 5.43 1.43
CA LEU A 93 -2.17 6.45 0.46
C LEU A 93 -3.36 7.07 -0.30
N GLY A 94 -4.60 6.90 0.19
CA GLY A 94 -5.82 7.21 -0.57
C GLY A 94 -5.84 8.61 -1.18
N ALA A 95 -5.62 9.65 -0.39
CA ALA A 95 -5.65 11.04 -0.88
C ALA A 95 -4.53 11.34 -1.89
N TRP A 96 -3.31 10.82 -1.65
CA TRP A 96 -2.20 10.96 -2.58
C TRP A 96 -2.49 10.23 -3.91
N LEU A 97 -3.00 9.00 -3.82
CA LEU A 97 -3.31 8.17 -4.98
C LEU A 97 -4.42 8.80 -5.83
N GLU A 98 -5.46 9.35 -5.20
CA GLU A 98 -6.51 10.09 -5.90
C GLU A 98 -5.95 11.30 -6.65
N MET A 99 -5.11 12.11 -6.00
CA MET A 99 -4.45 13.25 -6.66
C MET A 99 -3.53 12.81 -7.80
N PHE A 100 -2.80 11.70 -7.61
CA PHE A 100 -1.92 11.13 -8.62
C PHE A 100 -2.71 10.68 -9.85
N MET A 101 -3.79 9.92 -9.65
CA MET A 101 -4.64 9.41 -10.73
C MET A 101 -5.39 10.52 -11.48
N GLN A 102 -5.68 11.66 -10.83
CA GLN A 102 -6.24 12.83 -11.52
C GLN A 102 -5.22 13.55 -12.40
N SER A 103 -3.94 13.50 -12.03
CA SER A 103 -2.86 14.24 -12.70
C SER A 103 -2.12 13.41 -13.75
N HIS A 104 -2.27 12.09 -13.74
CA HIS A 104 -1.56 11.17 -14.63
C HIS A 104 -2.55 10.27 -15.37
N GLN A 105 -2.27 10.01 -16.65
CA GLN A 105 -3.01 8.98 -17.39
C GLN A 105 -2.36 7.61 -17.16
N PRO A 106 -3.17 6.55 -16.96
CA PRO A 106 -2.64 5.20 -16.96
C PRO A 106 -2.05 4.89 -18.35
N MET A 107 -0.97 4.11 -18.38
CA MET A 107 -0.39 3.58 -19.62
C MET A 107 -1.16 2.37 -20.16
N GLY A 108 -1.95 1.75 -19.31
CA GLY A 108 -2.82 0.63 -19.65
C GLY A 108 -3.50 0.04 -18.43
N THR A 109 -4.16 -1.09 -18.65
CA THR A 109 -4.94 -1.81 -17.66
C THR A 109 -4.59 -3.28 -17.64
N ILE A 110 -4.82 -3.94 -16.51
CA ILE A 110 -4.78 -5.40 -16.37
C ILE A 110 -6.14 -5.82 -15.82
N ARG A 111 -6.89 -6.63 -16.56
CA ARG A 111 -8.23 -7.06 -16.14
C ARG A 111 -8.15 -7.97 -14.92
N LEU A 112 -9.03 -7.74 -13.94
CA LEU A 112 -9.22 -8.67 -12.83
C LEU A 112 -10.23 -9.74 -13.23
N LEU A 113 -9.83 -11.00 -13.13
CA LEU A 113 -10.63 -12.17 -13.47
C LEU A 113 -11.13 -12.85 -12.19
N ALA A 114 -12.28 -13.51 -12.31
CA ALA A 114 -12.84 -14.31 -11.23
C ALA A 114 -11.87 -15.45 -10.87
N THR A 115 -11.65 -15.65 -9.57
CA THR A 115 -10.69 -16.62 -9.06
C THR A 115 -11.25 -18.03 -9.11
N SER A 116 -10.47 -18.97 -9.61
CA SER A 116 -10.79 -20.40 -9.51
C SER A 116 -10.96 -20.85 -8.05
N GLN A 117 -11.95 -21.70 -7.75
CA GLN A 117 -12.24 -22.21 -6.38
C GLN A 117 -11.02 -22.80 -5.66
N ARG A 118 -10.12 -23.45 -6.39
CA ARG A 118 -8.90 -24.05 -5.82
C ARG A 118 -7.90 -23.01 -5.29
N ALA A 119 -7.77 -21.89 -5.99
CA ALA A 119 -6.90 -20.79 -5.58
C ALA A 119 -7.44 -20.07 -4.32
N GLN A 120 -8.76 -20.06 -4.11
CA GLN A 120 -9.39 -19.49 -2.92
C GLN A 120 -8.99 -20.21 -1.62
N ILE A 121 -8.87 -21.54 -1.65
CA ILE A 121 -8.50 -22.36 -0.48
C ILE A 121 -7.05 -22.05 -0.06
N GLU A 122 -6.12 -22.03 -1.01
CA GLU A 122 -4.71 -21.71 -0.76
C GLU A 122 -4.52 -20.28 -0.21
N SER A 123 -5.32 -19.31 -0.66
CA SER A 123 -5.28 -17.95 -0.11
C SER A 123 -5.80 -17.86 1.32
N PHE A 124 -6.82 -18.64 1.68
CA PHE A 124 -7.32 -18.65 3.06
C PHE A 124 -6.28 -19.20 4.02
N ASP A 125 -5.49 -20.20 3.62
CA ASP A 125 -4.40 -20.72 4.45
C ASP A 125 -3.23 -19.74 4.54
N ALA A 126 -2.91 -19.00 3.48
CA ALA A 126 -1.90 -17.93 3.51
C ALA A 126 -2.34 -16.72 4.36
N LEU A 127 -3.59 -16.26 4.23
CA LEU A 127 -4.18 -15.24 5.08
C LEU A 127 -4.23 -15.72 6.53
N ARG A 128 -4.59 -16.98 6.79
CA ARG A 128 -4.56 -17.57 8.13
C ARG A 128 -3.15 -17.62 8.68
N GLY A 129 -2.13 -17.86 7.85
CA GLY A 129 -0.72 -17.76 8.23
C GLY A 129 -0.32 -16.34 8.66
N LEU A 130 -0.78 -15.32 7.93
CA LEU A 130 -0.57 -13.91 8.27
C LEU A 130 -1.30 -13.50 9.56
N VAL A 131 -2.54 -13.97 9.75
CA VAL A 131 -3.34 -13.70 10.96
C VAL A 131 -2.84 -14.50 12.18
N ALA A 132 -2.27 -15.69 11.96
CA ALA A 132 -1.68 -16.52 13.00
C ALA A 132 -0.32 -16.01 13.49
N ALA A 133 0.23 -14.96 12.88
CA ALA A 133 1.28 -14.12 13.44
C ALA A 133 0.65 -12.82 13.98
N PRO A 134 -0.09 -12.86 15.11
CA PRO A 134 -0.53 -11.64 15.76
C PRO A 134 0.71 -10.84 16.15
N LEU A 135 0.71 -9.53 15.87
CA LEU A 135 1.71 -8.52 16.30
C LEU A 135 2.61 -9.08 17.40
N GLN A 136 3.71 -9.74 17.02
CA GLN A 136 4.53 -10.37 18.04
C GLN A 136 5.25 -9.23 18.71
N ALA A 137 5.28 -9.18 20.05
CA ALA A 137 6.09 -8.19 20.78
C ALA A 137 7.60 -8.24 20.42
N ARG A 138 8.00 -9.23 19.60
CA ARG A 138 9.33 -9.43 19.04
C ARG A 138 9.50 -8.87 17.62
N ASP A 139 8.41 -8.49 16.94
CA ASP A 139 8.49 -7.78 15.66
C ASP A 139 9.12 -6.41 15.87
N GLU A 140 10.03 -6.06 14.98
CA GLU A 140 10.84 -4.85 15.06
C GLU A 140 9.97 -3.58 15.13
N ALA A 141 8.86 -3.55 14.38
CA ALA A 141 7.89 -2.45 14.43
C ALA A 141 7.15 -2.36 15.78
N CYS A 142 6.85 -3.50 16.41
CA CYS A 142 6.28 -3.53 17.77
C CYS A 142 7.30 -3.10 18.82
N GLN A 143 8.55 -3.53 18.70
CA GLN A 143 9.63 -3.10 19.59
C GLN A 143 9.90 -1.61 19.48
N GLN A 144 10.00 -1.07 18.27
CA GLN A 144 10.17 0.36 18.02
C GLN A 144 9.02 1.19 18.61
N THR A 145 7.77 0.72 18.45
CA THR A 145 6.61 1.40 19.04
C THR A 145 6.63 1.33 20.57
N MET A 146 7.00 0.19 21.16
CA MET A 146 7.13 0.05 22.61
C MET A 146 8.27 0.89 23.18
N ASP A 147 9.39 1.00 22.47
CA ASP A 147 10.53 1.82 22.89
C ASP A 147 10.18 3.31 22.79
N LEU A 148 9.51 3.75 21.72
CA LEU A 148 8.95 5.11 21.61
C LEU A 148 7.97 5.43 22.75
N MET A 149 7.07 4.51 23.10
CA MET A 149 6.15 4.70 24.22
C MET A 149 6.89 4.77 25.57
N ARG A 150 7.97 3.98 25.73
CA ARG A 150 8.79 3.99 26.94
C ARG A 150 9.58 5.29 27.06
N ASP A 151 10.11 5.80 25.95
CA ASP A 151 10.80 7.08 25.89
C ASP A 151 9.85 8.24 26.21
N TYR A 152 8.64 8.23 25.64
CA TYR A 152 7.60 9.23 25.95
C TYR A 152 7.16 9.18 27.42
N ALA A 153 7.02 7.98 28.01
CA ALA A 153 6.66 7.82 29.41
C ALA A 153 7.81 8.18 30.38
N ALA A 154 9.05 8.18 29.90
CA ALA A 154 10.24 8.58 30.65
C ALA A 154 10.52 10.08 30.59
N VAL A 155 9.84 10.84 29.71
CA VAL A 155 9.86 12.30 29.76
C VAL A 155 9.12 12.73 31.02
N PRO A 156 9.78 13.43 31.97
CA PRO A 156 9.07 14.03 33.09
C PRO A 156 8.06 14.99 32.50
N ILE A 157 6.79 14.84 32.87
CA ILE A 157 5.82 15.92 32.69
C ILE A 157 6.41 17.08 33.48
N GLU A 158 7.04 18.05 32.81
CA GLU A 158 7.30 19.33 33.45
C GLU A 158 5.92 19.83 33.88
N GLU A 159 5.72 19.83 35.19
CA GLU A 159 4.60 20.45 35.85
C GLU A 159 4.60 21.89 35.33
N VAL A 160 3.73 22.18 34.36
CA VAL A 160 3.47 23.55 33.93
C VAL A 160 2.98 24.25 35.18
N ALA A 161 3.86 25.06 35.78
CA ALA A 161 3.55 25.82 36.97
C ALA A 161 2.22 26.56 36.70
N PRO A 162 1.26 26.51 37.63
CA PRO A 162 0.02 27.23 37.46
C PRO A 162 0.35 28.72 37.27
N ASP A 163 -0.10 29.25 36.13
CA ASP A 163 0.01 30.65 35.73
C ASP A 163 -0.42 31.54 36.93
N PRO A 164 0.37 32.53 37.36
CA PRO A 164 0.00 33.34 38.51
C PRO A 164 -1.26 34.16 38.20
N GLU A 165 -2.33 33.81 38.91
CA GLU A 165 -3.50 34.63 39.25
C GLU A 165 -3.90 35.69 38.21
N ILE A 166 -4.84 35.32 37.33
CA ILE A 166 -5.71 36.32 36.70
C ILE A 166 -6.59 36.89 37.82
N GLN A 167 -6.15 38.00 38.43
CA GLN A 167 -7.00 38.77 39.32
C GLN A 167 -8.21 39.29 38.52
N PRO A 168 -9.44 39.07 38.99
CA PRO A 168 -10.61 39.65 38.35
C PRO A 168 -10.53 41.17 38.46
N GLN A 169 -10.39 41.86 37.34
CA GLN A 169 -10.59 43.31 37.30
C GLN A 169 -12.07 43.61 37.53
N GLU A 170 -12.44 43.90 38.77
CA GLU A 170 -13.58 44.77 39.06
C GLU A 170 -13.21 46.21 38.68
N SER A 171 -13.97 46.82 37.78
CA SER A 171 -14.04 48.27 37.57
C SER A 171 -15.34 48.58 36.81
N VAL A 172 -16.42 48.89 37.53
CA VAL A 172 -17.10 50.22 37.65
C VAL A 172 -17.96 50.59 36.44
#